data_AF-A0A9D3Q736-F1
#
_entry.id   AF-A0A9D3Q736-F1
#
_cell.length_a   1.000
_cell.length_b   1.000
_cell.length_c   1.000
_cell.angle_alpha   90.00
_cell.angle_beta   90.00
_cell.angle_gamma   90.00
#
_symmetry.space_group_name_H-M   'P 1'
#
loop_
_entity.id
_entity.type
_entity.pdbx_description
1 polymer ?
#
loop_
_entity_poly.entity_id
_entity_poly.type
_entity_poly.pdbx_seq_one_letter_code
_entity_poly.pdbx_strand_id
1 'polypeptide(L)'
;MLSFRLLGEQCDDMNSANGDGCSSQCKKEPFFNCVDEPSMCYLYDGDGVCEDFERETSVRDCGLYTPSGFLDQWATAVEASHEESANCPCEVAVGYPAVTKVTPP
;
A
#
# COMPACT_ATOMS: atom_id res chain seq x y z
N MET A 1 -21.48 -21.67 1.93
CA MET A 1 -21.57 -20.39 2.63
C MET A 1 -22.91 -19.75 2.37
N LEU A 2 -23.43 -18.99 3.34
CA LEU A 2 -24.64 -18.21 3.16
C LEU A 2 -24.27 -16.88 2.48
N SER A 3 -25.25 -15.99 2.29
CA SER A 3 -25.04 -14.71 1.61
C SER A 3 -24.75 -13.55 2.59
N PHE A 4 -24.64 -13.87 3.88
CA PHE A 4 -24.66 -12.92 5.00
C PHE A 4 -23.85 -13.50 6.15
N ARG A 5 -22.98 -12.68 6.75
CA ARG A 5 -22.04 -13.07 7.80
C ARG A 5 -22.81 -13.39 9.08
N LEU A 6 -22.76 -14.64 9.54
CA LEU A 6 -23.49 -15.07 10.74
C LEU A 6 -22.80 -14.69 12.05
N LEU A 7 -23.56 -14.73 13.16
CA LEU A 7 -23.03 -14.59 14.52
C LEU A 7 -21.96 -15.67 14.80
N GLY A 8 -20.69 -15.26 14.80
CA GLY A 8 -19.53 -16.12 15.05
C GLY A 8 -18.59 -16.30 13.85
N GLU A 9 -19.05 -15.92 12.65
CA GLU A 9 -18.23 -15.85 11.44
C GLU A 9 -17.39 -14.57 11.46
N GLN A 10 -16.13 -14.69 11.07
CA GLN A 10 -15.21 -13.55 10.98
C GLN A 10 -15.08 -13.01 9.57
N CYS A 11 -15.76 -13.58 8.56
CA CYS A 11 -15.87 -13.15 7.15
C CYS A 11 -16.89 -14.07 6.46
N ASP A 12 -17.49 -13.64 5.37
CA ASP A 12 -18.33 -14.46 4.47
C ASP A 12 -18.17 -13.95 3.03
N ASP A 13 -17.30 -14.59 2.25
CA ASP A 13 -16.97 -14.20 0.87
C ASP A 13 -17.75 -15.02 -0.18
N MET A 14 -18.83 -15.68 0.26
CA MET A 14 -19.73 -16.50 -0.57
C MET A 14 -19.07 -17.71 -1.26
N ASN A 15 -17.86 -18.10 -0.92
CA ASN A 15 -17.22 -19.26 -1.53
C ASN A 15 -16.71 -20.27 -0.47
N SER A 16 -15.82 -21.19 -0.82
CA SER A 16 -15.22 -22.14 0.14
C SER A 16 -13.77 -22.46 -0.23
N ALA A 17 -13.17 -21.60 -1.05
CA ALA A 17 -11.75 -21.57 -1.29
C ALA A 17 -11.06 -21.12 0.01
N ASN A 18 -9.77 -21.38 0.08
CA ASN A 18 -8.91 -20.82 1.12
C ASN A 18 -7.80 -20.08 0.38
N GLY A 19 -7.16 -19.13 1.04
CA GLY A 19 -6.10 -18.30 0.45
C GLY A 19 -6.60 -17.03 -0.24
N ASP A 20 -7.88 -16.69 -0.14
CA ASP A 20 -8.49 -15.45 -0.62
C ASP A 20 -8.85 -14.49 0.52
N GLY A 21 -8.47 -14.82 1.76
CA GLY A 21 -8.69 -14.01 2.94
C GLY A 21 -9.88 -14.42 3.81
N CYS A 22 -10.78 -15.26 3.28
CA CYS A 22 -11.82 -15.90 4.07
C CYS A 22 -11.76 -17.42 3.93
N SER A 23 -11.27 -18.08 4.98
CA SER A 23 -11.19 -19.54 4.96
C SER A 23 -12.57 -20.20 4.85
N SER A 24 -12.60 -21.44 4.37
CA SER A 24 -13.80 -22.30 4.32
C SER A 24 -14.55 -22.51 5.65
N GLN A 25 -13.94 -22.13 6.79
CA GLN A 25 -14.55 -22.14 8.12
C GLN A 25 -15.10 -20.76 8.53
N CYS A 26 -15.22 -19.83 7.57
CA CYS A 26 -15.64 -18.44 7.77
C CYS A 26 -14.76 -17.72 8.81
N LYS A 27 -13.46 -18.01 8.80
CA LYS A 27 -12.43 -17.34 9.61
C LYS A 27 -11.56 -16.48 8.72
N LYS A 28 -11.28 -15.26 9.18
CA LYS A 28 -10.35 -14.34 8.51
C LYS A 28 -8.98 -14.99 8.48
N GLU A 29 -8.37 -15.03 7.30
CA GLU A 29 -7.02 -15.54 7.17
C GLU A 29 -6.01 -14.47 7.63
N PRO A 30 -4.83 -14.87 8.15
CA PRO A 30 -3.78 -13.93 8.54
C PRO A 30 -3.40 -12.99 7.39
N PHE A 31 -3.07 -11.74 7.71
CA PHE A 31 -2.68 -10.70 6.75
C PHE A 31 -3.80 -10.20 5.82
N PHE A 32 -5.03 -10.70 5.97
CA PHE A 32 -6.18 -10.15 5.25
C PHE A 32 -7.04 -9.24 6.14
N ASN A 33 -7.43 -8.11 5.57
CA ASN A 33 -8.56 -7.33 6.03
C ASN A 33 -9.79 -7.64 5.19
N CYS A 34 -10.91 -7.95 5.84
CA CYS A 34 -12.17 -8.25 5.19
C CYS A 34 -13.23 -7.23 5.59
N VAL A 35 -13.72 -6.48 4.61
CA VAL A 35 -14.74 -5.43 4.76
C VAL A 35 -15.99 -5.80 3.98
N ASP A 36 -17.08 -5.04 4.16
CA ASP A 36 -18.37 -5.24 3.50
C ASP A 36 -19.04 -6.60 3.77
N GLU A 37 -20.25 -6.75 3.22
CA GLU A 37 -21.04 -7.99 3.27
C GLU A 37 -21.75 -8.19 1.91
N PRO A 38 -21.38 -9.22 1.11
CA PRO A 38 -20.35 -10.24 1.38
C PRO A 38 -18.94 -9.66 1.56
N SER A 39 -18.16 -10.33 2.38
CA SER A 39 -16.82 -9.91 2.76
C SER A 39 -15.89 -9.87 1.55
N MET A 40 -15.45 -8.67 1.20
CA MET A 40 -14.35 -8.43 0.28
C MET A 40 -13.06 -8.44 1.11
N CYS A 41 -12.24 -9.47 0.91
CA CYS A 41 -10.98 -9.64 1.61
C CYS A 41 -9.81 -9.18 0.74
N TYR A 42 -8.92 -8.39 1.31
CA TYR A 42 -7.71 -7.88 0.68
C TYR A 42 -6.56 -7.89 1.71
N LEU A 43 -5.30 -7.86 1.26
CA LEU A 43 -4.15 -7.77 2.16
C LEU A 43 -4.13 -6.43 2.93
N TYR A 44 -3.39 -6.31 4.03
CA TYR A 44 -3.35 -5.09 4.85
C TYR A 44 -2.70 -3.87 4.16
N ASP A 45 -3.41 -3.24 3.24
CA ASP A 45 -2.97 -1.97 2.64
C ASP A 45 -3.01 -0.80 3.66
N GLY A 46 -1.85 -0.20 3.94
CA GLY A 46 -1.66 1.02 4.72
C GLY A 46 -1.17 0.82 6.16
N ASP A 47 -0.66 -0.34 6.53
CA ASP A 47 -0.08 -0.58 7.86
C ASP A 47 1.43 -0.23 7.96
N GLY A 48 2.05 0.08 6.81
CA GLY A 48 3.46 0.46 6.70
C GLY A 48 4.45 -0.70 6.67
N VAL A 49 3.99 -1.95 6.56
CA VAL A 49 4.82 -3.14 6.35
C VAL A 49 4.66 -3.59 4.90
N CYS A 50 5.76 -3.65 4.14
CA CYS A 50 5.70 -4.16 2.78
C CYS A 50 5.79 -5.71 2.76
N GLU A 51 4.67 -6.37 2.55
CA GLU A 51 4.60 -7.83 2.44
C GLU A 51 4.91 -8.33 1.02
N ASP A 52 5.34 -9.59 0.85
CA ASP A 52 5.76 -10.12 -0.47
C ASP A 52 4.68 -9.99 -1.56
N PHE A 53 3.41 -10.11 -1.18
CA PHE A 53 2.27 -10.03 -2.10
C PHE A 53 1.81 -8.59 -2.37
N GLU A 54 2.23 -7.65 -1.52
CA GLU A 54 1.97 -6.21 -1.65
C GLU A 54 2.95 -5.51 -2.58
N ARG A 55 4.11 -6.14 -2.86
CA ARG A 55 5.17 -5.59 -3.72
C ARG A 55 4.69 -5.14 -5.11
N GLU A 56 3.63 -5.75 -5.61
CA GLU A 56 3.05 -5.44 -6.92
C GLU A 56 1.64 -4.84 -6.83
N THR A 57 1.02 -4.84 -5.65
CA THR A 57 -0.39 -4.50 -5.48
C THR A 57 -0.64 -3.31 -4.54
N SER A 58 0.30 -2.98 -3.64
CA SER A 58 0.25 -1.81 -2.76
C SER A 58 1.45 -0.89 -3.01
N VAL A 59 1.18 0.25 -3.65
CA VAL A 59 2.14 1.36 -3.71
C VAL A 59 2.24 2.07 -2.35
N ARG A 60 1.26 1.86 -1.47
CA ARG A 60 1.15 2.58 -0.20
C ARG A 60 2.13 2.07 0.85
N ASP A 61 2.29 0.75 0.92
CA ASP A 61 3.19 0.10 1.87
C ASP A 61 4.54 -0.25 1.23
N CYS A 62 4.52 -0.72 -0.03
CA CYS A 62 5.73 -1.12 -0.74
C CYS A 62 6.37 -0.04 -1.61
N GLY A 63 5.69 1.09 -1.83
CA GLY A 63 6.14 2.11 -2.77
C GLY A 63 6.02 1.66 -4.24
N LEU A 64 6.55 2.48 -5.16
CA LEU A 64 6.63 2.08 -6.57
C LEU A 64 7.62 0.93 -6.74
N TYR A 65 7.18 -0.14 -7.40
CA TYR A 65 8.04 -1.27 -7.76
C TYR A 65 9.34 -0.80 -8.40
N THR A 66 10.45 -1.13 -7.75
CA THR A 66 11.81 -0.85 -8.23
C THR A 66 12.45 -2.18 -8.65
N PRO A 67 12.75 -2.39 -9.95
CA PRO A 67 13.37 -3.62 -10.41
C PRO A 67 14.74 -3.87 -9.75
N SER A 68 15.13 -5.14 -9.61
CA SER A 68 16.43 -5.52 -9.07
C SER A 68 17.58 -4.82 -9.80
N GLY A 69 18.47 -4.17 -9.03
CA GLY A 69 19.60 -3.40 -9.55
C GLY A 69 19.34 -1.89 -9.69
N PHE A 70 18.12 -1.44 -9.42
CA PHE A 70 17.76 -0.03 -9.29
C PHE A 70 17.53 0.32 -7.81
N LEU A 71 17.86 1.56 -7.43
CA LEU A 71 17.97 2.00 -6.03
C LEU A 71 16.90 3.05 -5.69
N ASP A 72 15.68 2.88 -6.19
CA ASP A 72 14.49 3.75 -6.04
C ASP A 72 14.24 4.67 -7.26
N GLN A 73 12.97 5.06 -7.48
CA GLN A 73 12.61 6.04 -8.51
C GLN A 73 12.68 7.46 -7.92
N TRP A 74 13.54 8.31 -8.47
CA TRP A 74 13.62 9.72 -8.10
C TRP A 74 13.13 10.59 -9.26
N ALA A 75 12.54 11.74 -8.92
CA ALA A 75 12.17 12.71 -9.94
C ALA A 75 13.43 13.18 -10.69
N THR A 76 13.41 13.07 -12.01
CA THR A 76 14.47 13.61 -12.90
C THR A 76 14.26 15.09 -13.19
N ALA A 77 13.03 15.60 -13.06
CA ALA A 77 12.67 16.99 -13.24
C ALA A 77 11.47 17.35 -12.35
N VAL A 78 11.43 18.58 -11.84
CA VAL A 78 10.35 19.13 -11.03
C VAL A 78 10.10 20.57 -11.46
N GLU A 79 8.84 20.94 -11.59
CA GLU A 79 8.40 22.31 -11.88
C GLU A 79 7.61 22.83 -10.68
N ALA A 80 7.92 24.04 -10.21
CA ALA A 80 7.22 24.68 -9.09
C ALA A 80 6.47 25.92 -9.55
N SER A 81 5.38 26.21 -8.84
CA SER A 81 4.67 27.47 -8.93
C SER A 81 5.60 28.64 -8.55
N HIS A 82 5.44 29.75 -9.26
CA HIS A 82 6.35 30.91 -9.19
C HIS A 82 6.57 31.44 -7.76
N GLU A 83 5.57 31.31 -6.88
CA GLU A 83 5.61 31.82 -5.50
C GLU A 83 6.41 30.94 -4.53
N GLU A 84 6.58 29.64 -4.81
CA GLU A 84 7.26 28.69 -3.92
C GLU A 84 8.75 28.54 -4.22
N SER A 85 9.18 28.92 -5.42
CA SER A 85 10.59 28.82 -5.85
C SER A 85 11.59 29.58 -4.97
N ALA A 86 11.14 30.64 -4.29
CA ALA A 86 11.98 31.44 -3.39
C ALA A 86 12.22 30.76 -2.03
N ASN A 87 11.27 29.94 -1.57
CA ASN A 87 11.34 29.27 -0.26
C ASN A 87 11.71 27.79 -0.37
N CYS A 88 11.40 27.15 -1.50
CA CYS A 88 11.68 25.74 -1.76
C CYS A 88 12.11 25.56 -3.23
N PRO A 89 13.41 25.57 -3.54
CA PRO A 89 13.88 25.36 -4.90
C PRO A 89 13.63 23.91 -5.35
N CYS A 90 13.10 23.73 -6.57
CA CYS A 90 12.81 22.42 -7.19
C CYS A 90 13.98 21.45 -7.17
N GLU A 91 15.21 21.96 -7.20
CA GLU A 91 16.46 21.19 -7.20
C GLU A 91 16.68 20.36 -5.92
N VAL A 92 15.92 20.65 -4.87
CA VAL A 92 15.92 19.85 -3.63
C VAL A 92 15.12 18.55 -3.82
N ALA A 93 14.11 18.56 -4.69
CA ALA A 93 13.25 17.41 -4.96
C ALA A 93 13.70 16.53 -6.14
N VAL A 94 14.73 16.95 -6.88
CA VAL A 94 15.31 16.20 -8.01
C VAL A 94 16.50 15.34 -7.56
N GLY A 95 16.51 14.08 -8.01
CA GLY A 95 17.61 13.14 -7.78
C GLY A 95 17.57 12.44 -6.42
N TYR A 96 18.67 11.75 -6.08
CA TYR A 96 18.78 10.99 -4.83
C TYR A 96 18.61 11.91 -3.61
N PRO A 97 17.85 11.51 -2.57
CA PRO A 97 17.69 12.31 -1.36
C PRO A 97 19.05 12.51 -0.69
N ALA A 98 19.61 13.71 -0.86
CA ALA A 98 20.83 14.11 -0.17
C ALA A 98 20.46 14.49 1.26
N VAL A 99 20.96 13.73 2.24
CA VAL A 99 20.75 13.93 3.70
C VAL A 99 21.14 15.34 4.17
N THR A 100 21.86 16.09 3.34
CA THR A 100 22.36 17.46 3.60
C THR A 100 21.51 18.57 2.98
N LYS A 101 20.47 18.25 2.19
CA LYS A 101 19.57 19.25 1.56
C LYS A 101 18.31 19.50 2.40
N VAL A 102 18.47 19.73 3.69
CA VAL A 102 17.39 20.25 4.53
C VAL A 102 17.43 21.77 4.44
N THR A 103 16.34 22.40 4.00
CA THR A 103 16.19 23.84 4.11
C THR A 103 16.19 24.22 5.60
N PRO A 104 17.00 25.20 6.03
CA PRO A 104 16.89 25.73 7.37
C PRO A 104 15.49 26.35 7.58
N PRO A 105 14.99 26.36 8.84
CA PRO A 105 13.65 26.86 9.17
C PRO A 105 13.45 28.33 8.84
#